data_AF-A0A0Q8ZYB5-F1
#
_entry.id   AF-A0A0Q8ZYB5-F1
#
_cell.length_a   1.000
_cell.length_b   1.000
_cell.length_c   1.000
_cell.angle_alpha   90.00
_cell.angle_beta   90.00
_cell.angle_gamma   90.00
#
_symmetry.space_group_name_H-M   'P 1'
#
loop_
_entity.id
_entity.type
_entity.pdbx_description
1 polymer ?
#
loop_
_entity_poly.entity_id
_entity_poly.type
_entity_poly.pdbx_seq_one_letter_code
_entity_poly.pdbx_strand_id
1 'polypeptide(L)'
;MTKIAATALLETVLELGKETPDQKAGCTYFNDDSTPCCIVGHGFAKHGFGADTLSVLGDTYHRRWASLNHSTGVTHHFIKDHVVSVHNDADDKALSALADIQNKQDRGATWAEAVDPSITYTAIVAKYDQ
;
A
#
# COMPACT_ATOMS: atom_id res chain seq x y z
N MET A 1 17.21 9.75 -0.97
CA MET A 1 16.47 8.47 -1.08
C MET A 1 15.71 8.46 -2.39
N THR A 2 15.75 7.35 -3.12
CA THR A 2 14.98 7.19 -4.36
C THR A 2 13.57 6.75 -4.00
N LYS A 3 12.57 7.46 -4.51
CA LYS A 3 11.16 7.08 -4.35
C LYS A 3 10.81 5.94 -5.33
N ILE A 4 9.84 5.11 -4.98
CA ILE A 4 9.30 4.07 -5.86
C ILE A 4 8.07 4.59 -6.61
N ALA A 5 7.83 4.20 -7.87
CA ALA A 5 6.55 4.50 -8.52
C ALA A 5 5.38 3.76 -7.84
N ALA A 6 4.23 4.41 -7.66
CA ALA A 6 3.08 3.78 -7.00
C ALA A 6 2.59 2.51 -7.71
N THR A 7 2.65 2.54 -9.04
CA THR A 7 2.36 1.38 -9.91
C THR A 7 3.30 0.21 -9.62
N ALA A 8 4.60 0.45 -9.51
CA ALA A 8 5.58 -0.61 -9.18
C ALA A 8 5.37 -1.19 -7.77
N LEU A 9 4.99 -0.37 -6.79
CA LEU A 9 4.62 -0.85 -5.46
C LEU A 9 3.37 -1.73 -5.51
N LEU A 10 2.35 -1.30 -6.26
CA LEU A 10 1.12 -2.04 -6.44
C LEU A 10 1.38 -3.41 -7.10
N GLU A 11 2.18 -3.46 -8.17
CA GLU A 11 2.54 -4.72 -8.85
C GLU A 11 3.11 -5.74 -7.86
N THR A 12 4.07 -5.31 -7.03
CA THR A 12 4.66 -6.17 -5.99
C THR A 12 3.63 -6.63 -4.94
N VAL A 13 2.70 -5.76 -4.55
CA VAL A 13 1.62 -6.12 -3.61
C VAL A 13 0.68 -7.17 -4.23
N LEU A 14 0.33 -7.03 -5.51
CA LEU A 14 -0.50 -8.00 -6.22
C LEU A 14 0.20 -9.37 -6.34
N GLU A 15 1.52 -9.37 -6.55
CA GLU A 15 2.34 -10.60 -6.57
C GLU A 15 2.38 -11.28 -5.20
N LEU A 16 2.62 -10.51 -4.13
CA LEU A 16 2.61 -11.02 -2.75
C LEU A 16 1.28 -11.69 -2.40
N GLY A 17 0.16 -11.14 -2.87
CA GLY A 17 -1.17 -11.70 -2.64
C GLY A 17 -1.41 -13.04 -3.33
N LYS A 18 -0.64 -13.32 -4.39
CA LYS A 18 -0.63 -14.63 -5.06
C LYS A 18 0.35 -15.61 -4.41
N GLU A 19 1.49 -15.12 -3.93
CA GLU A 19 2.54 -15.92 -3.27
C GLU A 19 2.07 -16.45 -1.91
N THR A 20 1.34 -15.65 -1.14
CA THR A 20 0.90 -16.01 0.23
C THR A 20 -0.60 -15.71 0.44
N PRO A 21 -1.50 -16.43 -0.26
CA PRO A 21 -2.90 -16.04 -0.41
C PRO A 21 -3.69 -16.04 0.89
N ASP A 22 -3.45 -17.00 1.78
CA ASP A 22 -4.21 -17.21 3.02
C ASP A 22 -3.74 -16.33 4.20
N GLN A 23 -2.65 -15.59 4.01
CA GLN A 23 -2.08 -14.76 5.07
C GLN A 23 -3.07 -13.68 5.49
N LYS A 24 -3.18 -13.45 6.79
CA LYS A 24 -3.86 -12.29 7.38
C LYS A 24 -2.83 -11.43 8.09
N ALA A 25 -3.06 -10.14 8.12
CA ALA A 25 -2.15 -9.19 8.77
C ALA A 25 -2.93 -8.11 9.52
N GLY A 26 -2.24 -7.47 10.45
CA GLY A 26 -2.79 -6.35 11.23
C GLY A 26 -2.76 -5.05 10.44
N CYS A 27 -3.29 -3.98 11.07
CA CYS A 27 -3.43 -2.68 10.44
C CYS A 27 -2.12 -1.90 10.24
N THR A 28 -0.96 -2.53 10.37
CA THR A 28 0.35 -1.88 10.51
C THR A 28 1.28 -2.24 9.35
N TYR A 29 2.05 -1.29 8.83
CA TYR A 29 3.06 -1.60 7.80
C TYR A 29 4.17 -2.46 8.37
N PHE A 30 4.71 -2.05 9.51
CA PHE A 30 5.77 -2.74 10.23
C PHE A 30 5.34 -2.94 11.69
N ASN A 31 5.73 -4.08 12.25
CA ASN A 31 5.60 -4.37 13.68
C ASN A 31 6.62 -3.57 14.49
N ASP A 32 6.51 -3.62 15.82
CA ASP A 32 7.41 -2.94 16.75
C ASP A 32 8.87 -3.41 16.64
N ASP A 33 9.09 -4.64 16.16
CA ASP A 33 10.42 -5.20 15.87
C ASP A 33 10.94 -4.84 14.47
N SER A 34 10.29 -3.91 13.78
CA SER A 34 10.60 -3.47 12.41
C SER A 34 10.41 -4.55 11.33
N THR A 35 9.75 -5.67 11.62
CA THR A 35 9.37 -6.64 10.59
C THR A 35 8.15 -6.15 9.81
N PRO A 36 8.09 -6.35 8.47
CA PRO A 36 6.88 -6.02 7.71
C PRO A 36 5.69 -6.88 8.19
N CYS A 37 4.50 -6.30 8.18
CA CYS A 37 3.29 -6.90 8.74
C CYS A 37 2.16 -7.00 7.69
N CYS A 38 1.59 -5.88 7.25
CA CYS A 38 0.59 -5.87 6.19
C CYS A 38 1.21 -6.10 4.81
N ILE A 39 0.40 -6.47 3.82
CA ILE A 39 0.90 -6.78 2.47
C ILE A 39 1.61 -5.57 1.84
N VAL A 40 1.13 -4.36 2.12
CA VAL A 40 1.76 -3.13 1.63
C VAL A 40 3.10 -2.85 2.32
N GLY A 41 3.21 -3.18 3.62
CA GLY A 41 4.47 -3.16 4.35
C GLY A 41 5.50 -4.14 3.79
N HIS A 42 5.06 -5.36 3.44
CA HIS A 42 5.89 -6.31 2.70
C HIS A 42 6.28 -5.79 1.31
N GLY A 43 5.39 -5.10 0.62
CA GLY A 43 5.68 -4.41 -0.63
C GLY A 43 6.80 -3.36 -0.46
N PHE A 44 6.67 -2.48 0.53
CA PHE A 44 7.71 -1.50 0.87
C PHE A 44 9.07 -2.17 1.17
N ALA A 45 9.06 -3.23 1.98
CA ALA A 45 10.28 -3.96 2.33
C ALA A 45 10.97 -4.59 1.10
N LYS A 46 10.20 -5.16 0.15
CA LYS A 46 10.74 -5.70 -1.12
C LYS A 46 11.45 -4.62 -1.96
N HIS A 47 11.10 -3.35 -1.77
CA HIS A 47 11.72 -2.20 -2.43
C HIS A 47 12.75 -1.45 -1.58
N GLY A 48 13.19 -2.05 -0.46
CA GLY A 48 14.25 -1.50 0.39
C GLY A 48 13.79 -0.40 1.35
N PHE A 49 12.48 -0.21 1.53
CA PHE A 49 11.93 0.71 2.51
C PHE A 49 11.66 -0.03 3.83
N GLY A 50 12.35 0.38 4.89
CA GLY A 50 12.18 -0.16 6.23
C GLY A 50 11.29 0.70 7.13
N ALA A 51 11.09 0.23 8.36
CA ALA A 51 10.35 0.95 9.39
C ALA A 51 10.97 2.32 9.71
N ASP A 52 12.29 2.46 9.58
CA ASP A 52 13.07 3.71 9.72
C ASP A 52 12.79 4.71 8.59
N THR A 53 12.68 4.25 7.35
CA THR A 53 12.30 5.13 6.23
C THR A 53 10.88 5.64 6.39
N LEU A 54 10.00 4.80 6.94
CA LEU A 54 8.64 5.17 7.28
C LEU A 54 8.54 5.86 8.64
N SER A 55 9.60 5.87 9.46
CA SER A 55 9.63 6.48 10.80
C SER A 55 9.53 8.01 10.77
N VAL A 56 9.57 8.60 9.57
CA VAL A 56 9.33 10.03 9.35
C VAL A 56 7.83 10.36 9.34
N LEU A 57 6.94 9.38 9.18
CA LEU A 57 5.47 9.52 9.24
C LEU A 57 4.90 9.94 10.63
N GLY A 58 5.70 9.95 11.71
CA GLY A 58 5.24 10.07 13.10
C GLY A 58 4.70 8.76 13.73
N ASP A 59 4.93 8.57 15.04
CA ASP A 59 4.70 7.33 15.79
C ASP A 59 3.29 6.72 15.63
N THR A 60 2.29 7.59 15.47
CA THR A 60 0.88 7.23 15.28
C THR A 60 0.55 6.71 13.87
N TYR A 61 1.40 7.01 12.89
CA TYR A 61 1.21 6.75 11.46
C TYR A 61 2.17 5.68 10.90
N HIS A 62 3.26 5.35 11.60
CA HIS A 62 4.13 4.19 11.26
C HIS A 62 3.37 2.88 11.30
N ARG A 63 2.37 2.83 12.18
CA ARG A 63 1.67 1.62 12.57
C ARG A 63 0.29 1.52 11.96
N ARG A 64 -0.20 2.51 11.22
CA ARG A 64 -1.48 2.38 10.51
C ARG A 64 -1.43 3.08 9.18
N TRP A 65 -2.11 2.49 8.20
CA TRP A 65 -2.59 3.25 7.04
C TRP A 65 -3.55 4.31 7.58
N ALA A 66 -2.99 5.45 7.99
CA ALA A 66 -3.78 6.54 8.51
C ALA A 66 -4.70 6.96 7.39
N SER A 67 -5.97 6.56 7.57
CA SER A 67 -6.95 6.42 6.51
C SER A 67 -6.67 7.39 5.38
N LEU A 68 -6.41 6.88 4.17
CA LEU A 68 -6.62 7.67 2.96
C LEU A 68 -8.10 7.99 2.74
N ASN A 69 -8.85 8.23 3.83
CA ASN A 69 -9.99 9.11 3.76
C ASN A 69 -9.47 10.41 3.16
N HIS A 70 -9.90 10.65 1.92
CA HIS A 70 -9.70 11.88 1.16
C HIS A 70 -9.91 13.16 2.00
N SER A 71 -10.56 13.08 3.16
CA SER A 71 -10.85 14.18 4.07
C SER A 71 -9.68 14.69 4.93
N THR A 72 -8.55 13.98 5.07
CA THR A 72 -7.44 14.50 5.91
C THR A 72 -6.19 14.96 5.16
N GLY A 73 -6.00 14.60 3.88
CA GLY A 73 -4.96 15.15 2.98
C GLY A 73 -3.48 14.92 3.39
N VAL A 74 -3.18 14.64 4.65
CA VAL A 74 -1.82 14.63 5.21
C VAL A 74 -1.08 13.33 4.88
N THR A 75 -1.72 12.16 4.97
CA THR A 75 -1.07 10.88 4.68
C THR A 75 -0.82 10.65 3.18
N HIS A 76 -1.74 11.10 2.31
CA HIS A 76 -1.59 10.96 0.86
C HIS A 76 -0.43 11.82 0.33
N HIS A 77 -0.31 13.05 0.82
CA HIS A 77 0.82 13.91 0.48
C HIS A 77 2.14 13.37 1.04
N PHE A 78 2.17 12.86 2.28
CA PHE A 78 3.43 12.37 2.84
C PHE A 78 3.98 11.14 2.12
N ILE A 79 3.14 10.13 1.81
CA ILE A 79 3.59 8.97 1.02
C ILE A 79 4.10 9.43 -0.35
N LYS A 80 3.42 10.38 -1.01
CA LYS A 80 3.87 11.03 -2.26
C LYS A 80 5.18 11.81 -2.10
N ASP A 81 5.40 12.41 -0.94
CA ASP A 81 6.53 13.30 -0.69
C ASP A 81 7.80 12.57 -0.26
N HIS A 82 7.68 11.36 0.30
CA HIS A 82 8.82 10.68 0.91
C HIS A 82 9.10 9.27 0.41
N VAL A 83 8.10 8.54 -0.09
CA VAL A 83 8.23 7.09 -0.33
C VAL A 83 7.89 6.73 -1.77
N VAL A 84 6.81 7.29 -2.30
CA VAL A 84 6.24 6.93 -3.59
C VAL A 84 6.24 8.14 -4.51
N SER A 85 6.64 7.99 -5.76
CA SER A 85 6.48 9.01 -6.79
C SER A 85 5.14 8.83 -7.51
N VAL A 86 4.44 9.94 -7.73
CA VAL A 86 3.26 10.01 -8.60
C VAL A 86 3.61 10.86 -9.80
N HIS A 87 3.82 10.22 -10.94
CA HIS A 87 4.24 10.91 -12.16
C HIS A 87 3.09 11.09 -13.16
N ASN A 88 2.01 10.33 -13.00
CA ASN A 88 0.87 10.29 -13.92
C ASN A 88 -0.39 9.73 -13.22
N ASP A 89 -1.52 9.74 -13.94
CA ASP A 89 -2.82 9.25 -13.45
C ASP A 89 -2.81 7.77 -13.03
N ALA A 90 -1.94 6.93 -13.63
CA ALA A 90 -1.86 5.53 -13.23
C ALA A 90 -1.21 5.37 -11.85
N ASP A 91 -0.21 6.19 -11.52
CA ASP A 91 0.38 6.19 -10.18
C ASP A 91 -0.61 6.71 -9.13
N ASP A 92 -1.42 7.72 -9.44
CA ASP A 92 -2.44 8.23 -8.51
C ASP A 92 -3.55 7.19 -8.26
N LYS A 93 -3.98 6.49 -9.31
CA LYS A 93 -4.90 5.34 -9.20
C LYS A 93 -4.28 4.17 -8.43
N ALA A 94 -2.99 3.90 -8.62
CA ALA A 94 -2.31 2.84 -7.90
C ALA A 94 -2.22 3.12 -6.39
N LEU A 95 -1.99 4.38 -5.99
CA LEU A 95 -2.07 4.77 -4.57
C LEU A 95 -3.46 4.53 -3.98
N SER A 96 -4.51 4.86 -4.73
CA SER A 96 -5.89 4.60 -4.31
C SER A 96 -6.15 3.09 -4.13
N ALA A 97 -5.67 2.27 -5.07
CA ALA A 97 -5.79 0.81 -4.99
C ALA A 97 -5.03 0.22 -3.79
N LEU A 98 -3.81 0.67 -3.52
CA LEU A 98 -3.04 0.28 -2.33
C LEU A 98 -3.80 0.60 -1.04
N ALA A 99 -4.53 1.71 -1.01
CA ALA A 99 -5.39 2.09 0.09
C ALA A 99 -6.54 1.12 0.34
N ASP A 100 -7.21 0.75 -0.74
CA ASP A 100 -8.35 -0.16 -0.67
C ASP A 100 -7.91 -1.56 -0.24
N ILE A 101 -6.77 -2.04 -0.75
CA ILE A 101 -6.16 -3.30 -0.34
C ILE A 101 -5.93 -3.28 1.18
N GLN A 102 -5.29 -2.24 1.68
CA GLN A 102 -5.00 -2.12 3.12
C GLN A 102 -6.28 -2.05 3.97
N ASN A 103 -7.28 -1.26 3.55
CA ASN A 103 -8.58 -1.17 4.22
C ASN A 103 -9.28 -2.54 4.29
N LYS A 104 -9.18 -3.37 3.26
CA LYS A 104 -9.70 -4.74 3.30
C LYS A 104 -8.95 -5.60 4.30
N GLN A 105 -7.62 -5.50 4.36
CA GLN A 105 -6.82 -6.21 5.36
C GLN A 105 -7.18 -5.79 6.79
N ASP A 106 -7.37 -4.50 7.03
CA ASP A 106 -7.79 -3.94 8.31
C ASP A 106 -9.16 -4.49 8.77
N ARG A 107 -10.00 -4.96 7.82
CA ARG A 107 -11.29 -5.61 8.07
C ARG A 107 -11.21 -7.15 8.16
N GLY A 108 -10.01 -7.72 8.11
CA GLY A 108 -9.76 -9.15 8.30
C GLY A 108 -9.73 -9.99 7.02
N ALA A 109 -9.69 -9.36 5.84
CA ALA A 109 -9.47 -10.05 4.58
C ALA A 109 -8.08 -10.71 4.55
N THR A 110 -8.01 -11.87 3.92
CA THR A 110 -6.75 -12.50 3.50
C THR A 110 -6.04 -11.65 2.45
N TRP A 111 -4.76 -11.93 2.22
CA TRP A 111 -3.99 -11.23 1.19
C TRP A 111 -4.60 -11.41 -0.20
N ALA A 112 -5.06 -12.61 -0.55
CA ALA A 112 -5.74 -12.86 -1.82
C ALA A 112 -7.06 -12.07 -1.95
N GLU A 113 -7.91 -12.08 -0.92
CA GLU A 113 -9.17 -11.32 -0.91
C GLU A 113 -8.94 -9.81 -0.99
N ALA A 114 -7.87 -9.31 -0.36
CA ALA A 114 -7.53 -7.89 -0.37
C ALA A 114 -7.11 -7.40 -1.76
N VAL A 115 -6.32 -8.21 -2.48
CA VAL A 115 -5.84 -7.88 -3.84
C VAL A 115 -6.80 -8.28 -4.96
N ASP A 116 -7.91 -8.95 -4.64
CA ASP A 116 -8.83 -9.48 -5.65
C ASP A 116 -9.27 -8.36 -6.60
N PRO A 117 -8.95 -8.49 -7.91
CA PRO A 117 -9.31 -7.50 -8.90
C PRO A 117 -10.83 -7.31 -8.99
N SER A 118 -11.68 -8.32 -8.83
CA SER A 118 -13.14 -8.14 -8.84
C SER A 118 -13.66 -7.17 -7.77
N ILE A 119 -12.85 -6.88 -6.74
CA ILE A 119 -13.13 -5.95 -5.64
C ILE A 119 -12.20 -4.72 -5.70
N THR A 120 -11.16 -4.70 -6.54
CA THR A 120 -10.10 -3.65 -6.59
C THR A 120 -10.00 -2.97 -7.98
N TYR A 121 -10.57 -3.57 -9.04
CA TYR A 121 -10.37 -3.23 -10.45
C TYR A 121 -11.28 -2.14 -11.01
N THR A 122 -12.30 -1.66 -10.29
CA THR A 122 -13.15 -0.59 -10.85
C THR A 122 -12.34 0.70 -11.12
N ALA A 123 -11.12 0.83 -10.59
CA ALA A 123 -10.23 1.97 -10.82
C ALA A 123 -9.13 1.76 -11.90
N ILE A 124 -8.73 0.52 -12.25
CA ILE A 124 -7.51 0.27 -13.04
C ILE A 124 -7.80 -0.10 -14.52
N VAL A 125 -8.91 -0.77 -14.83
CA VAL A 125 -9.13 -1.35 -16.19
C VAL A 125 -9.41 -0.31 -17.27
N ALA A 126 -9.76 0.93 -16.94
CA ALA A 126 -9.97 1.97 -17.94
C ALA A 126 -8.69 2.39 -18.71
N LYS A 127 -7.55 1.72 -18.51
CA LYS A 127 -6.30 1.93 -19.26
C LYS A 127 -5.87 0.77 -20.16
N TYR A 128 -6.72 -0.26 -20.34
CA TYR A 128 -6.44 -1.37 -21.27
C TYR A 128 -7.55 -1.61 -22.31
N ASP A 129 -8.56 -0.72 -22.39
CA ASP A 129 -9.67 -0.80 -23.37
C ASP A 129 -9.71 0.42 -24.33
N GLN A 130 -8.59 1.14 -24.52
CA GLN A 130 -8.41 2.13 -25.59
C GLN A 130 -7.03 2.02 -26.22
#